data_AF-A0A7C6SI86-F1
#
_entry.id   AF-A0A7C6SI86-F1
#
_cell.length_a   1.000
_cell.length_b   1.000
_cell.length_c   1.000
_cell.angle_alpha   90.00
_cell.angle_beta   90.00
_cell.angle_gamma   90.00
#
_symmetry.space_group_name_H-M   'P 1'
#
loop_
_entity.id
_entity.type
_entity.pdbx_description
1 polymer ?
#
loop_
_entity_poly.entity_id
_entity_poly.type
_entity_poly.pdbx_seq_one_letter_code
_entity_poly.pdbx_strand_id
1 'polypeptide(L)'
;TLILSDFSEGMVKMVWDKYSSHNNILSQKIDIQNIPFPDNCFDVVIANHMLYHVPDLSKAISEVHRVMRTGGKFYAATNGNGGMRTYLHNVRKLINPNTPKLSDGFSFSLQNGKELLSEYFSDVQSYNYDDTLHITETQDLIDWIKSTIAISNYSESDFDKLYSYFENIRIKHGAIDIPKELGLFVSTK
;
A
#
# COMPACT_ATOMS: atom_id res chain seq x y z
N THR A 1 16.49 -19.80 -1.02
CA THR A 1 15.71 -19.51 -2.23
C THR A 1 14.74 -18.40 -1.92
N LEU A 2 14.62 -17.41 -2.79
CA LEU A 2 13.63 -16.34 -2.69
C LEU A 2 12.46 -16.66 -3.62
N ILE A 3 11.24 -16.57 -3.11
CA ILE A 3 10.03 -16.74 -3.90
C ILE A 3 9.37 -15.37 -4.02
N LEU A 4 9.19 -14.93 -5.26
CA LEU A 4 8.50 -13.71 -5.61
C LEU A 4 7.14 -14.11 -6.16
N SER A 5 6.07 -13.56 -5.60
CA SER A 5 4.73 -13.96 -5.98
C SER A 5 3.76 -12.81 -6.03
N ASP A 6 2.79 -12.94 -6.92
CA ASP A 6 1.67 -12.03 -7.06
C ASP A 6 0.43 -12.84 -7.48
N PHE A 7 -0.76 -12.32 -7.21
CA PHE A 7 -2.00 -12.90 -7.72
C PHE A 7 -2.14 -12.67 -9.25
N SER A 8 -1.55 -11.58 -9.74
CA SER A 8 -1.52 -11.20 -11.15
C SER A 8 -0.47 -11.96 -11.94
N GLU A 9 -0.93 -12.68 -12.96
CA GLU A 9 -0.05 -13.42 -13.88
C GLU A 9 0.87 -12.48 -14.67
N GLY A 10 0.41 -11.27 -15.00
CA GLY A 10 1.23 -10.26 -15.66
C GLY A 10 2.40 -9.79 -14.79
N MET A 11 2.18 -9.62 -13.49
CA MET A 11 3.24 -9.24 -12.54
C MET A 11 4.26 -10.35 -12.37
N VAL A 12 3.79 -11.60 -12.23
CA VAL A 12 4.65 -12.80 -12.15
C VAL A 12 5.55 -12.91 -13.38
N LYS A 13 5.00 -12.66 -14.57
CA LYS A 13 5.78 -12.66 -15.82
C LYS A 13 6.83 -11.55 -15.84
N MET A 14 6.47 -10.33 -15.47
CA MET A 14 7.41 -9.21 -15.41
C MET A 14 8.58 -9.48 -14.45
N VAL A 15 8.28 -10.06 -13.29
CA VAL A 15 9.29 -10.47 -12.30
C VAL A 15 10.19 -11.58 -12.87
N TRP A 16 9.61 -12.57 -13.54
CA TRP A 16 10.37 -13.65 -14.18
C TRP A 16 11.31 -13.14 -15.27
N ASP A 17 10.81 -12.30 -16.19
CA ASP A 17 11.60 -11.73 -17.27
C ASP A 17 12.80 -10.93 -16.72
N LYS A 18 12.64 -10.28 -15.56
CA LYS A 18 13.69 -9.49 -14.91
C LYS A 18 14.70 -10.34 -14.14
N TYR A 19 14.27 -11.42 -13.50
CA TYR A 19 15.10 -12.12 -12.49
C TYR A 19 15.40 -13.59 -12.81
N SER A 20 14.89 -14.16 -13.89
CA SER A 20 15.05 -15.58 -14.27
C SER A 20 16.50 -16.06 -14.43
N SER A 21 17.45 -15.16 -14.64
CA SER A 21 18.88 -15.50 -14.69
C SER A 21 19.46 -15.90 -13.32
N HIS A 22 18.74 -15.65 -12.23
CA HIS A 22 19.18 -15.99 -10.87
C HIS A 22 18.63 -17.36 -10.47
N ASN A 23 19.56 -18.29 -10.26
CA ASN A 23 19.29 -19.68 -9.87
C ASN A 23 18.68 -19.86 -8.46
N ASN A 24 18.63 -18.81 -7.64
CA ASN A 24 18.05 -18.82 -6.30
C ASN A 24 16.72 -18.05 -6.19
N ILE A 25 16.14 -17.60 -7.31
CA ILE A 25 14.87 -16.88 -7.38
C ILE A 25 13.84 -17.72 -8.13
N LEU A 26 12.63 -17.82 -7.55
CA LEU A 26 11.45 -18.39 -8.21
C LEU A 26 10.38 -17.31 -8.31
N SER A 27 9.67 -17.26 -9.43
CA SER A 27 8.49 -16.42 -9.61
C SER A 27 7.26 -17.31 -9.74
N GLN A 28 6.20 -17.05 -8.97
CA GLN A 28 5.01 -17.89 -9.00
C GLN A 28 3.73 -17.08 -8.76
N LYS A 29 2.66 -17.41 -9.50
CA LYS A 29 1.33 -16.90 -9.21
C LYS A 29 0.80 -17.55 -7.93
N ILE A 30 0.54 -16.74 -6.91
CA ILE A 30 0.05 -17.20 -5.61
C ILE A 30 -1.07 -16.29 -5.15
N ASP A 31 -2.17 -16.91 -4.73
CA ASP A 31 -3.17 -16.27 -3.88
C ASP A 31 -2.71 -16.44 -2.43
N ILE A 32 -2.52 -15.33 -1.71
CA ILE A 32 -2.10 -15.36 -0.30
C ILE A 32 -3.12 -16.10 0.60
N GLN A 33 -4.37 -16.20 0.17
CA GLN A 33 -5.41 -16.97 0.86
C GLN A 33 -5.28 -18.49 0.62
N ASN A 34 -4.36 -18.94 -0.24
CA ASN A 34 -4.11 -20.34 -0.59
C ASN A 34 -2.64 -20.52 -1.02
N ILE A 35 -1.71 -20.56 -0.06
CA ILE A 35 -0.27 -20.60 -0.36
C ILE A 35 0.15 -22.04 -0.66
N PRO A 36 0.64 -22.38 -1.87
CA PRO A 36 0.89 -23.75 -2.31
C PRO A 36 2.23 -24.31 -1.77
N PHE A 37 2.51 -24.08 -0.49
CA PHE A 37 3.71 -24.55 0.18
C PHE A 37 3.34 -25.30 1.47
N PRO A 38 4.19 -26.26 1.90
CA PRO A 38 3.99 -26.97 3.16
C PRO A 38 4.04 -26.04 4.37
N ASP A 39 3.55 -26.54 5.49
CA ASP A 39 3.67 -25.88 6.77
C ASP A 39 5.15 -25.69 7.15
N ASN A 40 5.47 -24.61 7.86
CA ASN A 40 6.80 -24.36 8.42
C ASN A 40 7.95 -24.43 7.40
N CYS A 41 7.76 -23.88 6.20
CA CYS A 41 8.77 -23.88 5.15
C CYS A 41 9.54 -22.55 5.02
N PHE A 42 8.94 -21.40 5.39
CA PHE A 42 9.57 -20.09 5.27
C PHE A 42 10.09 -19.55 6.60
N ASP A 43 11.32 -19.05 6.61
CA ASP A 43 11.88 -18.27 7.73
C ASP A 43 11.30 -16.84 7.76
N VAL A 44 10.99 -16.29 6.59
CA VAL A 44 10.50 -14.92 6.41
C VAL A 44 9.41 -14.88 5.34
N VAL A 45 8.33 -14.14 5.62
CA VAL A 45 7.31 -13.76 4.64
C VAL A 45 7.19 -12.23 4.62
N ILE A 46 7.02 -11.64 3.44
CA ILE A 46 6.90 -10.19 3.25
C ILE A 46 5.65 -9.91 2.41
N ALA A 47 4.75 -9.06 2.92
CA ALA A 47 3.55 -8.60 2.23
C ALA A 47 3.48 -7.06 2.28
N ASN A 48 4.07 -6.41 1.27
CA ASN A 48 4.13 -4.95 1.23
C ASN A 48 2.98 -4.37 0.42
N HIS A 49 2.22 -3.45 1.03
CA HIS A 49 1.19 -2.64 0.38
C HIS A 49 0.15 -3.46 -0.40
N MET A 50 -0.25 -4.61 0.14
CA MET A 50 -1.16 -5.51 -0.57
C MET A 50 -2.30 -6.10 0.29
N LEU A 51 -2.14 -6.23 1.61
CA LEU A 51 -3.12 -6.94 2.45
C LEU A 51 -4.52 -6.31 2.42
N TYR A 52 -4.61 -5.00 2.19
CA TYR A 52 -5.90 -4.30 2.04
C TYR A 52 -6.65 -4.58 0.73
N HIS A 53 -6.03 -5.30 -0.21
CA HIS A 53 -6.68 -5.80 -1.42
C HIS A 53 -7.26 -7.21 -1.24
N VAL A 54 -6.94 -7.88 -0.13
CA VAL A 54 -7.32 -9.28 0.10
C VAL A 54 -8.77 -9.36 0.59
N PRO A 55 -9.65 -10.15 -0.06
CA PRO A 55 -11.04 -10.31 0.37
C PRO A 55 -11.19 -10.96 1.74
N ASP A 56 -10.53 -12.10 1.97
CA ASP A 56 -10.51 -12.80 3.26
C ASP A 56 -9.13 -12.64 3.92
N LEU A 57 -9.02 -11.54 4.67
CA LEU A 57 -7.78 -11.19 5.37
C LEU A 57 -7.43 -12.19 6.47
N SER A 58 -8.43 -12.73 7.16
CA SER A 58 -8.27 -13.75 8.20
C SER A 58 -7.64 -15.02 7.62
N LYS A 59 -8.17 -15.48 6.47
CA LYS A 59 -7.60 -16.62 5.75
C LYS A 59 -6.19 -16.35 5.25
N ALA A 60 -5.90 -15.16 4.72
CA ALA A 60 -4.55 -14.82 4.28
C ALA A 60 -3.54 -14.81 5.42
N ILE A 61 -3.87 -14.21 6.56
CA ILE A 61 -2.98 -14.18 7.72
C ILE A 61 -2.76 -15.60 8.27
N SER A 62 -3.81 -16.43 8.32
CA SER A 62 -3.67 -17.82 8.76
C SER A 62 -2.80 -18.67 7.83
N GLU A 63 -2.90 -18.49 6.51
CA GLU A 63 -2.02 -19.15 5.54
C GLU A 63 -0.56 -18.69 5.66
N VAL A 64 -0.31 -17.39 5.85
CA VAL A 64 1.03 -16.86 6.12
C VAL A 64 1.59 -17.50 7.38
N HIS A 65 0.82 -17.51 8.48
CA HIS A 65 1.23 -18.16 9.71
C HIS A 65 1.50 -19.65 9.50
N ARG A 66 0.66 -20.38 8.75
CA ARG A 66 0.85 -21.82 8.47
C ARG A 66 2.20 -22.11 7.80
N VAL A 67 2.53 -21.38 6.73
CA VAL A 67 3.75 -21.65 5.95
C VAL A 67 5.03 -21.16 6.63
N MET A 68 4.94 -20.26 7.61
CA MET A 68 6.09 -19.79 8.37
C MET A 68 6.58 -20.83 9.39
N ARG A 69 7.89 -20.90 9.61
CA ARG A 69 8.51 -21.67 10.70
C ARG A 69 8.27 -20.99 12.05
N THR A 70 8.26 -21.77 13.14
CA THR A 70 8.31 -21.22 14.51
C THR A 70 9.53 -20.30 14.67
N GLY A 71 9.31 -19.10 15.21
CA GLY A 71 10.32 -18.05 15.30
C GLY A 71 10.55 -17.26 14.00
N GLY A 72 9.89 -17.64 12.91
CA GLY A 72 9.93 -16.93 11.64
C GLY A 72 9.29 -15.54 11.73
N LYS A 73 9.63 -14.66 10.78
CA LYS A 73 9.19 -13.26 10.77
C LYS A 73 8.23 -12.94 9.63
N PHE A 74 7.16 -12.24 9.94
CA PHE A 74 6.24 -11.67 8.96
C PHE A 74 6.40 -10.16 8.91
N TYR A 75 6.66 -9.63 7.72
CA TYR A 75 6.78 -8.19 7.48
C TYR A 75 5.58 -7.73 6.65
N ALA A 76 4.75 -6.87 7.20
CA ALA A 76 3.57 -6.35 6.52
C ALA A 76 3.61 -4.82 6.48
N ALA A 77 3.98 -4.25 5.32
CA ALA A 77 3.91 -2.81 5.12
C ALA A 77 2.51 -2.40 4.67
N THR A 78 1.99 -1.31 5.23
CA THR A 78 0.65 -0.80 4.86
C THR A 78 0.56 0.71 4.97
N ASN A 79 -0.54 1.24 4.45
CA ASN A 79 -0.91 2.63 4.58
C ASN A 79 -1.77 2.85 5.83
N GLY A 80 -1.75 4.06 6.36
CA GLY A 80 -2.75 4.53 7.30
C GLY A 80 -4.02 5.02 6.60
N ASN A 81 -5.06 5.25 7.38
CA ASN A 81 -6.33 5.78 6.90
C ASN A 81 -6.28 7.29 6.59
N GLY A 82 -5.24 8.00 6.99
CA GLY A 82 -4.95 9.40 6.69
C GLY A 82 -4.00 9.59 5.51
N GLY A 83 -2.89 10.29 5.77
CA GLY A 83 -1.86 10.64 4.79
C GLY A 83 -2.39 11.33 3.53
N MET A 84 -1.77 10.99 2.40
CA MET A 84 -2.06 11.56 1.09
C MET A 84 -3.53 11.42 0.70
N ARG A 85 -4.16 10.26 0.99
CA ARG A 85 -5.54 9.97 0.61
C ARG A 85 -6.50 10.99 1.23
N THR A 86 -6.37 11.19 2.54
CA THR A 86 -7.22 12.13 3.29
C THR A 86 -6.89 13.58 2.96
N TYR A 87 -5.60 13.90 2.83
CA TYR A 87 -5.17 15.24 2.41
C TYR A 87 -5.77 15.64 1.06
N LEU A 88 -5.60 14.80 0.03
CA LEU A 88 -6.13 15.06 -1.31
C LEU A 88 -7.66 15.08 -1.31
N HIS A 89 -8.33 14.19 -0.56
CA HIS A 89 -9.79 14.24 -0.43
C HIS A 89 -10.28 15.58 0.14
N ASN A 90 -9.60 16.11 1.17
CA ASN A 90 -9.96 17.41 1.75
C ASN A 90 -9.75 18.56 0.77
N VAL A 91 -8.62 18.58 0.05
CA VAL A 91 -8.38 19.58 -1.00
C VAL A 91 -9.47 19.49 -2.08
N ARG A 92 -9.80 18.28 -2.53
CA ARG A 92 -10.87 18.05 -3.52
C ARG A 92 -12.22 18.57 -3.04
N LYS A 93 -12.57 18.37 -1.78
CA LYS A 93 -13.81 18.87 -1.17
C LYS A 93 -13.85 20.41 -1.12
N LEU A 94 -12.71 21.08 -0.96
CA LEU A 94 -12.63 22.54 -1.05
C LEU A 94 -12.89 23.04 -2.48
N ILE A 95 -12.42 22.30 -3.50
CA ILE A 95 -12.59 22.66 -4.92
C ILE A 95 -13.99 22.33 -5.44
N ASN A 96 -14.50 21.15 -5.09
CA ASN A 96 -15.80 20.64 -5.48
C ASN A 96 -16.55 20.11 -4.25
N PRO A 97 -17.51 20.88 -3.71
CA PRO A 97 -18.30 20.47 -2.53
C PRO A 97 -19.11 19.19 -2.72
N ASN A 98 -19.40 18.79 -3.97
CA ASN A 98 -20.10 17.55 -4.29
C ASN A 98 -19.19 16.31 -4.31
N THR A 99 -17.91 16.46 -3.94
CA THR A 99 -16.97 15.33 -3.82
C THR A 99 -17.57 14.23 -2.93
N PRO A 100 -17.71 12.98 -3.43
CA PRO A 100 -18.25 11.89 -2.63
C PRO A 100 -17.45 11.66 -1.35
N LYS A 101 -18.12 11.21 -0.29
CA LYS A 101 -17.45 10.89 0.97
C LYS A 101 -16.32 9.88 0.75
N LEU A 102 -15.24 10.06 1.51
CA LEU A 102 -14.15 9.10 1.56
C LEU A 102 -14.65 7.77 2.15
N SER A 103 -14.19 6.64 1.61
CA SER A 103 -14.49 5.31 2.14
C SER A 103 -13.95 5.12 3.56
N ASP A 104 -14.55 4.19 4.30
CA ASP A 104 -14.31 3.87 5.74
C ASP A 104 -12.90 3.35 6.09
N GLY A 105 -11.93 3.51 5.17
CA GLY A 105 -10.54 3.11 5.35
C GLY A 105 -10.19 1.83 4.59
N PHE A 106 -9.00 1.33 4.86
CA PHE A 106 -8.52 0.05 4.33
C PHE A 106 -8.93 -1.10 5.25
N SER A 107 -9.24 -2.27 4.69
CA SER A 107 -9.48 -3.49 5.49
C SER A 107 -8.26 -3.87 6.34
N PHE A 108 -7.06 -3.55 5.87
CA PHE A 108 -5.81 -3.62 6.64
C PHE A 108 -5.04 -2.29 6.57
N SER A 109 -4.78 -1.67 7.72
CA SER A 109 -4.20 -0.34 7.84
C SER A 109 -3.29 -0.24 9.07
N LEU A 110 -2.59 0.89 9.23
CA LEU A 110 -1.84 1.16 10.46
C LEU A 110 -2.72 1.20 11.71
N GLN A 111 -4.00 1.55 11.57
CA GLN A 111 -4.93 1.70 12.69
C GLN A 111 -5.41 0.35 13.25
N ASN A 112 -5.56 -0.67 12.41
CA ASN A 112 -6.12 -1.97 12.81
C ASN A 112 -5.15 -3.15 12.64
N GLY A 113 -4.05 -2.98 11.90
CA GLY A 113 -3.18 -4.08 11.51
C GLY A 113 -2.51 -4.78 12.70
N LYS A 114 -2.18 -4.03 13.77
CA LYS A 114 -1.61 -4.64 14.98
C LYS A 114 -2.58 -5.61 15.65
N GLU A 115 -3.84 -5.19 15.83
CA GLU A 115 -4.88 -6.00 16.47
C GLU A 115 -5.14 -7.27 15.65
N LEU A 116 -5.38 -7.12 14.34
CA LEU A 116 -5.62 -8.23 13.42
C LEU A 116 -4.47 -9.24 13.38
N LEU A 117 -3.22 -8.78 13.39
CA LEU A 117 -2.05 -9.66 13.42
C LEU A 117 -1.87 -10.34 14.78
N SER A 118 -2.27 -9.70 15.87
CA SER A 118 -2.11 -10.24 17.23
C SER A 118 -3.04 -11.43 17.50
N GLU A 119 -4.06 -11.65 16.67
CA GLU A 119 -4.89 -12.86 16.70
C GLU A 119 -4.11 -14.13 16.28
N TYR A 120 -3.01 -13.97 15.54
CA TYR A 120 -2.25 -15.07 14.93
C TYR A 120 -0.79 -15.13 15.39
N PHE A 121 -0.21 -14.00 15.78
CA PHE A 121 1.22 -13.89 16.10
C PHE A 121 1.43 -13.47 17.56
N SER A 122 2.49 -14.00 18.16
CA SER A 122 2.79 -13.82 19.60
C SER A 122 3.44 -12.48 19.94
N ASP A 123 4.19 -11.90 18.99
CA ASP A 123 4.82 -10.58 19.10
C ASP A 123 4.57 -9.81 17.81
N VAL A 124 3.90 -8.66 17.91
CA VAL A 124 3.59 -7.76 16.79
C VAL A 124 4.06 -6.35 17.12
N GLN A 125 5.08 -5.92 16.41
CA GLN A 125 5.68 -4.60 16.53
C GLN A 125 5.24 -3.70 15.38
N SER A 126 5.02 -2.42 15.66
CA SER A 126 4.63 -1.42 14.67
C SER A 126 5.73 -0.38 14.53
N TYR A 127 6.12 -0.11 13.29
CA TYR A 127 7.11 0.88 12.93
C TYR A 127 6.47 1.88 11.98
N ASN A 128 6.24 3.10 12.47
CA ASN A 128 5.78 4.19 11.61
C ASN A 128 6.97 4.75 10.83
N TYR A 129 6.72 5.13 9.58
CA TYR A 129 7.71 5.77 8.74
C TYR A 129 7.29 7.21 8.50
N ASP A 130 7.97 8.13 9.21
CA ASP A 130 7.72 9.56 9.12
C ASP A 130 8.31 10.10 7.83
N ASP A 131 7.43 10.40 6.87
CA ASP A 131 7.82 10.84 5.53
C ASP A 131 6.75 11.75 4.91
N THR A 132 7.17 12.54 3.92
CA THR A 132 6.35 13.52 3.20
C THR A 132 6.74 13.49 1.73
N LEU A 133 5.76 13.61 0.83
CA LEU A 133 6.10 13.91 -0.56
C LEU A 133 6.40 15.37 -0.70
N HIS A 134 7.64 15.67 -1.05
CA HIS A 134 8.11 17.01 -1.36
C HIS A 134 8.06 17.23 -2.87
N ILE A 135 7.07 17.98 -3.34
CA ILE A 135 6.81 18.15 -4.77
C ILE A 135 7.26 19.54 -5.21
N THR A 136 8.24 19.58 -6.11
CA THR A 136 8.85 20.82 -6.61
C THR A 136 8.18 21.36 -7.87
N GLU A 137 7.37 20.55 -8.55
CA GLU A 137 6.67 20.90 -9.79
C GLU A 137 5.18 20.60 -9.65
N THR A 138 4.34 21.63 -9.74
CA THR A 138 2.88 21.47 -9.60
C THR A 138 2.28 20.61 -10.71
N GLN A 139 2.83 20.70 -11.92
CA GLN A 139 2.32 19.94 -13.06
C GLN A 139 2.44 18.42 -12.85
N ASP A 140 3.56 17.95 -12.28
CA ASP A 140 3.78 16.54 -11.98
C ASP A 140 2.72 15.99 -11.01
N LEU A 141 2.36 16.78 -9.99
CA LEU A 141 1.29 16.42 -9.06
C LEU A 141 -0.06 16.32 -9.80
N ILE A 142 -0.37 17.29 -10.66
CA ILE A 142 -1.64 17.31 -11.38
C ILE A 142 -1.75 16.13 -12.35
N ASP A 143 -0.68 15.79 -13.05
CA ASP A 143 -0.67 14.66 -13.98
C ASP A 143 -0.77 13.31 -13.25
N TRP A 144 -0.11 13.18 -12.09
CA TRP A 144 -0.29 12.02 -11.21
C TRP A 144 -1.72 11.92 -10.64
N ILE A 145 -2.34 13.05 -10.27
CA ILE A 145 -3.75 13.06 -9.84
C ILE A 145 -4.65 12.60 -11.00
N LYS A 146 -4.40 13.06 -12.23
CA LYS A 146 -5.17 12.64 -13.42
C LYS A 146 -5.03 11.14 -13.71
N SER A 147 -3.85 10.55 -13.47
CA SER A 147 -3.63 9.11 -13.72
C SER A 147 -4.25 8.18 -12.67
N THR A 148 -4.56 8.69 -11.48
CA THR A 148 -5.02 7.88 -10.34
C THR A 148 -6.52 7.95 -10.09
N ILE A 149 -7.19 9.01 -10.54
CA ILE A 149 -8.64 9.15 -10.41
C ILE A 149 -9.31 8.55 -11.64
N ALA A 150 -10.42 7.83 -11.45
CA ALA A 150 -11.39 7.63 -12.52
C ALA A 150 -11.87 9.02 -13.00
N ILE A 151 -11.32 9.49 -14.13
CA ILE A 151 -11.51 10.82 -14.73
C ILE A 151 -13.00 11.23 -14.85
N SER A 152 -13.92 10.28 -14.73
CA SER A 152 -15.37 10.47 -14.85
C SER A 152 -16.01 11.50 -13.91
N ASN A 153 -15.34 11.93 -12.83
CA ASN A 153 -15.92 12.86 -11.84
C ASN A 153 -15.29 14.27 -11.81
N TYR A 154 -14.37 14.58 -12.71
CA TYR A 154 -13.69 15.88 -12.75
C TYR A 154 -13.96 16.63 -14.05
N SER A 155 -14.31 17.91 -13.94
CA SER A 155 -14.26 18.82 -15.08
C SER A 155 -12.85 19.37 -15.28
N GLU A 156 -12.52 19.85 -16.48
CA GLU A 156 -11.26 20.58 -16.72
C GLU A 156 -11.10 21.77 -15.75
N SER A 157 -12.20 22.47 -15.46
CA SER A 157 -12.22 23.57 -14.48
C SER A 157 -11.81 23.14 -13.07
N ASP A 158 -12.12 21.90 -12.65
CA ASP A 158 -11.71 21.40 -11.34
C ASP A 158 -10.20 21.15 -11.30
N PHE A 159 -9.60 20.71 -12.40
CA PHE A 159 -8.15 20.57 -12.51
C PHE A 159 -7.44 21.93 -12.50
N ASP A 160 -7.99 22.96 -13.16
CA ASP A 160 -7.42 24.31 -13.13
C ASP A 160 -7.43 24.91 -11.71
N LYS A 161 -8.51 24.66 -10.96
CA LYS A 161 -8.62 25.07 -9.56
C LYS A 161 -7.64 24.29 -8.67
N LEU A 162 -7.49 22.98 -8.87
CA LEU A 162 -6.50 22.18 -8.16
C LEU A 162 -5.07 22.65 -8.45
N TYR A 163 -4.76 22.92 -9.73
CA TYR A 163 -3.47 23.46 -10.13
C TYR A 163 -3.22 24.79 -9.42
N SER A 164 -4.17 25.74 -9.49
CA SER A 164 -4.03 27.05 -8.86
C SER A 164 -3.86 26.94 -7.34
N TYR A 165 -4.57 26.03 -6.69
CA TYR A 165 -4.44 25.77 -5.26
C TYR A 165 -3.03 25.30 -4.90
N PHE A 166 -2.52 24.27 -5.59
CA PHE A 166 -1.20 23.70 -5.31
C PHE A 166 -0.06 24.63 -5.74
N GLU A 167 -0.21 25.35 -6.84
CA GLU A 167 0.78 26.31 -7.31
C GLU A 167 0.95 27.48 -6.32
N ASN A 168 -0.14 27.95 -5.72
CA ASN A 168 -0.07 28.96 -4.66
C ASN A 168 0.72 28.45 -3.44
N ILE A 169 0.57 27.17 -3.08
CA ILE A 169 1.36 26.54 -2.02
C ILE A 169 2.84 26.49 -2.44
N ARG A 170 3.12 25.99 -3.63
CA ARG A 170 4.48 25.86 -4.17
C ARG A 170 5.21 27.20 -4.23
N ILE A 171 4.59 28.25 -4.77
CA ILE A 171 5.16 29.60 -4.84
C ILE A 171 5.47 30.15 -3.45
N LYS A 172 4.56 29.92 -2.48
CA LYS A 172 4.70 30.47 -1.13
C LYS A 172 5.74 29.72 -0.28
N HIS A 173 5.85 28.41 -0.45
CA HIS A 173 6.62 27.53 0.43
C HIS A 173 7.83 26.89 -0.24
N GLY A 174 8.04 27.10 -1.55
CA GLY A 174 9.09 26.50 -2.37
C GLY A 174 8.73 25.11 -2.91
N ALA A 175 7.79 24.42 -2.28
CA ALA A 175 7.31 23.10 -2.68
C ALA A 175 5.89 22.83 -2.13
N ILE A 176 5.27 21.75 -2.62
CA ILE A 176 4.03 21.21 -2.07
C ILE A 176 4.38 19.97 -1.24
N ASP A 177 4.20 20.08 0.07
CA ASP A 177 4.40 18.98 1.00
C ASP A 177 3.09 18.23 1.24
N ILE A 178 3.02 16.97 0.78
CA ILE A 178 1.88 16.09 0.99
C ILE A 178 2.23 15.04 2.05
N PRO A 179 1.46 14.95 3.16
CA PRO A 179 1.76 14.01 4.23
C PRO A 179 1.63 12.57 3.74
N LYS A 180 2.52 11.69 4.18
CA LYS A 180 2.35 10.24 4.05
C LYS A 180 1.94 9.66 5.40
N GLU A 181 1.27 8.53 5.33
CA GLU A 181 1.01 7.73 6.52
C GLU A 181 1.23 6.28 6.12
N LEU A 182 2.41 5.77 6.42
CA LEU A 182 2.83 4.43 6.06
C LEU A 182 3.70 3.85 7.16
N GLY A 183 3.76 2.53 7.22
CA GLY A 183 4.54 1.86 8.23
C GLY A 183 4.58 0.36 8.01
N LEU A 184 5.28 -0.31 8.91
CA LEU A 184 5.62 -1.71 8.84
C LEU A 184 5.20 -2.40 10.14
N PHE A 185 4.48 -3.50 10.02
CA PHE A 185 4.34 -4.45 11.10
C PHE A 185 5.41 -5.54 10.97
N VAL A 186 6.02 -5.89 12.10
CA VAL A 186 6.94 -7.03 12.22
C VAL A 186 6.33 -7.99 13.22
N SER A 187 5.95 -9.18 12.75
CA SER A 187 5.33 -10.21 13.57
C SER A 187 6.21 -11.46 13.70
N THR A 188 6.09 -12.15 14.83
CA THR A 188 6.78 -13.42 15.10
C THR A 188 5.77 -14.55 15.25
N LYS A 189 6.00 -15.66 14.54
CA LYS A 189 5.27 -16.91 14.77
C LYS A 189 5.76 -17.60 16.04
#